data_AF-A0AAD9E8F2-F1
#
_entry.id   AF-A0AAD9E8F2-F1
#
_cell.length_a   1.000
_cell.length_b   1.000
_cell.length_c   1.000
_cell.angle_alpha   90.00
_cell.angle_beta   90.00
_cell.angle_gamma   90.00
#
_symmetry.space_group_name_H-M   'P 1'
#
loop_
_entity.id
_entity.type
_entity.pdbx_description
1 polymer ?
#
loop_
_entity_poly.entity_id
_entity_poly.type
_entity_poly.pdbx_seq_one_letter_code
_entity_poly.pdbx_strand_id
1 'polypeptide(L)'
;MFPAIASDLSKRNLGEPWDILPIIANCCQYPYYLDAQKLLQKDASRNLSILAMCLINGEILNNNPSGPYTVAGMNVFEYLEKLCLPSFAAPPDRDLTYRKGCRFHPISLHEAGITTEGYLWELGDIINTRYLWKPSRRAYPIFNHERFSKEEVDQLARLTKKLGGYRRVPLADGIQRLLSSGNMGENITFARRHMEAMAKEVARAVAKGHQLRLGRLCSGCGSQQQTAIFLSNHKWTYRLPEKEHQGYVFTSSLDNENANDLHRHVCVEVSWVGSDDNIPQLHTRRGILGLCFFPGHKPREVNFPWPSSLLRV
;
A
#
# COMPACT_ATOMS: atom_id res chain seq x y z
N MET A 1 -3.82 -4.86 10.12
CA MET A 1 -3.53 -5.46 11.45
C MET A 1 -4.77 -5.46 12.34
N PHE A 2 -5.57 -4.38 12.30
CA PHE A 2 -6.78 -4.22 13.09
C PHE A 2 -7.74 -5.45 13.12
N PRO A 3 -8.00 -6.18 12.02
CA PRO A 3 -8.93 -7.33 12.04
C PRO A 3 -8.58 -8.41 13.07
N ALA A 4 -7.29 -8.73 13.24
CA ALA A 4 -6.85 -9.73 14.21
C ALA A 4 -7.03 -9.23 15.66
N ILE A 5 -6.72 -7.95 15.91
CA ILE A 5 -6.91 -7.31 17.22
C ILE A 5 -8.41 -7.24 17.55
N ALA A 6 -9.25 -6.88 16.58
CA ALA A 6 -10.70 -6.84 16.72
C ALA A 6 -11.28 -8.21 17.09
N SER A 7 -10.84 -9.28 16.43
CA SER A 7 -11.26 -10.64 16.75
C SER A 7 -10.84 -11.10 18.16
N ASP A 8 -9.69 -10.64 18.65
CA ASP A 8 -9.24 -10.98 20.00
C ASP A 8 -10.00 -10.18 21.06
N LEU A 9 -10.26 -8.89 20.80
CA LEU A 9 -10.98 -8.03 21.73
C LEU A 9 -12.46 -8.38 21.83
N SER A 10 -13.10 -8.85 20.75
CA SER A 10 -14.50 -9.29 20.78
C SER A 10 -14.75 -10.47 21.72
N LYS A 11 -13.71 -11.25 22.03
CA LYS A 11 -13.77 -12.42 22.93
C LYS A 11 -13.41 -12.08 24.38
N ARG A 12 -12.92 -10.87 24.65
CA ARG A 12 -12.49 -10.47 26.00
C ARG A 12 -13.64 -9.81 26.75
N ASN A 13 -13.83 -10.22 28.00
CA ASN A 13 -14.76 -9.55 28.90
C ASN A 13 -14.01 -8.42 29.63
N LEU A 14 -14.18 -7.19 29.14
CA LEU A 14 -13.55 -6.01 29.75
C LEU A 14 -14.37 -5.55 30.96
N GLY A 15 -13.70 -5.26 32.08
CA GLY A 15 -14.34 -4.72 33.28
C GLY A 15 -14.97 -3.34 33.03
N GLU A 16 -14.23 -2.46 32.33
CA GLU A 16 -14.71 -1.15 31.91
C GLU A 16 -14.97 -1.13 30.39
N PRO A 17 -16.22 -1.02 29.92
CA PRO A 17 -16.60 -1.10 28.52
C PRO A 17 -15.90 -0.11 27.57
N TRP A 18 -15.46 1.04 28.09
CA TRP A 18 -14.87 2.15 27.34
C TRP A 18 -13.33 2.12 27.28
N ASP A 19 -12.67 1.29 28.09
CA ASP A 19 -11.22 1.02 28.01
C ASP A 19 -10.83 0.37 26.68
N ILE A 20 -11.80 -0.13 25.94
CA ILE A 20 -11.60 -0.66 24.60
C ILE A 20 -10.91 0.32 23.65
N LEU A 21 -11.19 1.63 23.76
CA LEU A 21 -10.60 2.64 22.88
C LEU A 21 -9.08 2.78 23.09
N PRO A 22 -8.59 3.07 24.31
CA PRO A 22 -7.15 3.12 24.55
C PRO A 22 -6.46 1.77 24.33
N ILE A 23 -7.11 0.63 24.60
CA ILE A 23 -6.56 -0.69 24.31
C ILE A 23 -6.31 -0.86 22.80
N ILE A 24 -7.32 -0.59 21.97
CA ILE A 24 -7.19 -0.67 20.51
C ILE A 24 -6.07 0.26 20.02
N ALA A 25 -6.07 1.51 20.49
CA ALA A 25 -5.09 2.49 20.05
C ALA A 25 -3.66 2.04 20.40
N ASN A 26 -3.44 1.48 21.58
CA ASN A 26 -2.15 0.92 21.98
C ASN A 26 -1.76 -0.31 21.14
N CYS A 27 -2.66 -1.28 20.97
CA CYS A 27 -2.38 -2.50 20.20
C CYS A 27 -2.09 -2.20 18.73
N CYS A 28 -2.83 -1.25 18.16
CA CYS A 28 -2.67 -0.80 16.78
C CYS A 28 -1.56 0.25 16.62
N GLN A 29 -1.00 0.77 17.71
CA GLN A 29 -0.08 1.91 17.70
C GLN A 29 -0.66 3.08 16.89
N TYR A 30 -1.89 3.45 17.23
CA TYR A 30 -2.57 4.63 16.70
C TYR A 30 -1.99 5.89 17.35
N PRO A 31 -1.60 6.90 16.56
CA PRO A 31 -1.16 8.18 17.10
C PRO A 31 -2.30 9.06 17.59
N TYR A 32 -3.53 8.88 17.07
CA TYR A 32 -4.69 9.66 17.48
C TYR A 32 -5.62 8.86 18.38
N TYR A 33 -5.88 9.39 19.58
CA TYR A 33 -6.76 8.81 20.58
C TYR A 33 -8.09 9.55 20.62
N LEU A 34 -9.17 8.80 20.82
CA LEU A 34 -10.45 9.39 21.21
C LEU A 34 -10.56 9.44 22.73
N ASP A 35 -11.10 10.55 23.24
CA ASP A 35 -11.32 10.75 24.67
C ASP A 35 -12.59 9.99 25.11
N ALA A 36 -12.36 8.82 25.72
CA ALA A 36 -13.44 7.92 26.15
C ALA A 36 -14.39 8.57 27.15
N GLN A 37 -13.88 9.40 28.08
CA GLN A 37 -14.71 10.07 29.08
C GLN A 37 -15.61 11.12 28.45
N LYS A 38 -15.08 11.93 27.53
CA LYS A 38 -15.89 12.91 26.80
C LYS A 38 -16.95 12.25 25.91
N LEU A 39 -16.63 11.13 25.29
CA LEU A 39 -17.59 10.38 24.47
C LEU A 39 -18.72 9.80 25.33
N LEU A 40 -18.39 9.23 26.49
CA LEU A 40 -19.37 8.74 27.46
C LEU A 40 -20.28 9.89 27.96
N GLN A 41 -19.71 11.04 28.30
CA GLN A 41 -20.49 12.22 28.75
C GLN A 41 -21.44 12.76 27.68
N LYS A 42 -21.12 12.56 26.40
CA LYS A 42 -21.93 12.97 25.26
C LYS A 42 -22.94 11.92 24.80
N ASP A 43 -23.08 10.82 25.55
CA ASP A 43 -23.91 9.68 25.18
C ASP A 43 -23.58 9.13 23.77
N ALA A 44 -22.30 9.17 23.40
CA ALA A 44 -21.86 8.74 22.09
C ALA A 44 -21.92 7.21 21.96
N SER A 45 -22.23 6.73 20.74
CA SER A 45 -22.17 5.29 20.46
C SER A 45 -20.73 4.78 20.53
N ARG A 46 -20.49 3.81 21.41
CA ARG A 46 -19.18 3.12 21.53
C ARG A 46 -18.76 2.47 20.22
N ASN A 47 -19.68 1.84 19.51
CA ASN A 47 -19.39 1.16 18.24
C ASN A 47 -18.97 2.18 17.17
N LEU A 48 -19.67 3.32 17.08
CA LEU A 48 -19.27 4.41 16.17
C LEU A 48 -17.93 5.02 16.58
N SER A 49 -17.65 5.11 17.88
CA SER A 49 -16.36 5.60 18.38
C SER A 49 -15.20 4.69 17.99
N ILE A 50 -15.38 3.36 18.07
CA ILE A 50 -14.37 2.39 17.60
C ILE A 50 -14.13 2.53 16.10
N LEU A 51 -15.20 2.62 15.29
CA LEU A 51 -15.09 2.84 13.85
C LEU A 51 -14.36 4.16 13.56
N ALA A 52 -14.82 5.28 14.13
CA ALA A 52 -14.22 6.59 13.96
C ALA A 52 -12.73 6.59 14.30
N MET A 53 -12.34 5.96 15.41
CA MET A 53 -10.93 5.83 15.81
C MET A 53 -10.10 5.08 14.77
N CYS A 54 -10.63 4.04 14.13
CA CYS A 54 -9.92 3.34 13.05
C CYS A 54 -9.76 4.22 11.80
N LEU A 55 -10.82 4.97 11.45
CA LEU A 55 -10.85 5.82 10.26
C LEU A 55 -9.90 7.01 10.37
N ILE A 56 -9.92 7.75 11.48
CA ILE A 56 -9.02 8.90 11.69
C ILE A 56 -7.55 8.49 11.75
N ASN A 57 -7.26 7.23 12.10
CA ASN A 57 -5.93 6.68 12.11
C ASN A 57 -5.52 6.04 10.78
N GLY A 58 -6.44 5.90 9.81
CA GLY A 58 -6.11 5.52 8.44
C GLY A 58 -6.20 4.06 8.11
N GLU A 59 -6.93 3.27 8.90
CA GLU A 59 -7.24 1.91 8.47
C GLU A 59 -7.99 1.94 7.13
N ILE A 60 -7.52 1.11 6.20
CA ILE A 60 -7.97 1.14 4.82
C ILE A 60 -9.20 0.24 4.69
N LEU A 61 -10.31 0.79 4.22
CA LEU A 61 -11.55 0.04 4.02
C LEU A 61 -11.60 -0.60 2.64
N ASN A 62 -12.31 -1.72 2.55
CA ASN A 62 -12.84 -2.28 1.32
C ASN A 62 -14.15 -1.55 0.96
N ASN A 63 -14.04 -0.55 0.09
CA ASN A 63 -15.19 0.24 -0.37
C ASN A 63 -15.70 -0.21 -1.75
N ASN A 64 -15.36 -1.42 -2.19
CA ASN A 64 -15.87 -1.95 -3.45
C ASN A 64 -17.38 -2.27 -3.32
N PRO A 65 -18.25 -1.72 -4.19
CA PRO A 65 -19.70 -1.93 -4.14
C PRO A 65 -20.12 -3.39 -4.37
N SER A 66 -19.22 -4.21 -4.92
CA SER A 66 -19.44 -5.64 -5.22
C SER A 66 -19.26 -6.54 -3.98
N GLY A 67 -18.96 -5.98 -2.80
CA GLY A 67 -18.73 -6.73 -1.58
C GLY A 67 -20.02 -7.38 -1.02
N PRO A 68 -20.09 -8.72 -0.86
CA PRO A 68 -21.31 -9.43 -0.53
C PRO A 68 -21.45 -9.59 0.99
N TYR A 69 -21.70 -8.52 1.73
CA TYR A 69 -21.86 -8.66 3.18
C TYR A 69 -23.12 -7.98 3.70
N THR A 70 -24.08 -8.80 4.14
CA THR A 70 -25.16 -8.38 5.01
C THR A 70 -24.55 -7.97 6.35
N VAL A 71 -24.72 -6.71 6.75
CA VAL A 71 -24.19 -6.17 8.02
C VAL A 71 -25.10 -6.54 9.21
N ALA A 72 -26.34 -6.90 8.93
CA ALA A 72 -27.34 -7.23 9.93
C ALA A 72 -26.86 -8.36 10.86
N GLY A 73 -26.96 -8.14 12.16
CA GLY A 73 -26.57 -9.10 13.20
C GLY A 73 -25.08 -9.08 13.57
N MET A 74 -24.25 -8.27 12.92
CA MET A 74 -22.83 -8.17 13.26
C MET A 74 -22.58 -7.19 14.40
N ASN A 75 -21.63 -7.52 15.28
CA ASN A 75 -21.03 -6.53 16.15
C ASN A 75 -19.97 -5.69 15.40
N VAL A 76 -19.52 -4.60 16.01
CA VAL A 76 -18.56 -3.67 15.39
C VAL A 76 -17.23 -4.32 14.98
N PHE A 77 -16.76 -5.32 15.74
CA PHE A 77 -15.51 -6.00 15.45
C PHE A 77 -15.63 -6.94 14.26
N GLU A 78 -16.72 -7.72 14.20
CA GLU A 78 -17.04 -8.57 13.06
C GLU A 78 -17.24 -7.74 11.80
N TYR A 79 -17.89 -6.59 11.93
CA TYR A 79 -18.07 -5.66 10.82
C TYR A 79 -16.74 -5.11 10.33
N LEU A 80 -15.88 -4.59 11.22
CA LEU A 80 -14.57 -4.06 10.86
C LEU A 80 -13.61 -5.13 10.32
N GLU A 81 -13.69 -6.37 10.81
CA GLU A 81 -12.91 -7.49 10.27
C GLU A 81 -13.23 -7.72 8.79
N LYS A 82 -14.49 -7.59 8.39
CA LYS A 82 -14.93 -7.72 6.98
C LYS A 82 -14.69 -6.45 6.18
N LEU A 83 -14.81 -5.29 6.82
CA LEU A 83 -14.73 -4.00 6.15
C LEU A 83 -13.30 -3.58 5.88
N CYS A 84 -12.37 -3.80 6.80
CA CYS A 84 -10.97 -3.45 6.58
C CYS A 84 -10.39 -4.31 5.45
N LEU A 85 -9.64 -3.68 4.55
CA LEU A 85 -9.02 -4.36 3.43
C LEU A 85 -8.15 -5.52 3.97
N PRO A 86 -8.33 -6.76 3.46
CA PRO A 86 -7.57 -7.91 3.91
C PRO A 86 -6.06 -7.68 3.80
N SER A 87 -5.30 -8.48 4.55
CA SER A 87 -3.85 -8.34 4.75
C SER A 87 -3.10 -7.85 3.50
N PHE A 88 -2.36 -6.77 3.69
CA PHE A 88 -1.39 -6.28 2.72
C PHE A 88 -0.36 -7.37 2.44
N ALA A 89 0.01 -7.51 1.17
CA ALA A 89 1.25 -8.19 0.85
C ALA A 89 2.38 -7.44 1.56
N ALA A 90 3.11 -8.13 2.42
CA ALA A 90 4.24 -7.60 3.14
C ALA A 90 5.50 -8.38 2.76
N PRO A 91 6.68 -7.76 2.81
CA PRO A 91 7.93 -8.49 2.74
C PRO A 91 7.99 -9.57 3.83
N PRO A 92 8.42 -10.81 3.53
CA PRO A 92 8.44 -11.96 4.44
C PRO A 92 9.08 -11.67 5.80
N ASP A 93 10.14 -10.86 5.81
CA ASP A 93 10.96 -10.63 6.99
C ASP A 93 10.39 -9.56 7.96
N ARG A 94 9.23 -8.95 7.64
CA ARG A 94 8.69 -7.78 8.37
C ARG A 94 7.16 -7.72 8.48
N ASP A 95 6.47 -8.84 8.35
CA ASP A 95 5.01 -8.87 8.15
C ASP A 95 4.20 -8.04 9.16
N LEU A 96 4.45 -8.20 10.47
CA LEU A 96 3.67 -7.49 11.50
C LEU A 96 3.95 -5.98 11.55
N THR A 97 5.22 -5.58 11.62
CA THR A 97 5.62 -4.16 11.68
C THR A 97 5.26 -3.43 10.40
N TYR A 98 5.38 -4.10 9.25
CA TYR A 98 4.97 -3.55 7.96
C TYR A 98 3.46 -3.31 7.94
N ARG A 99 2.65 -4.30 8.33
CA ARG A 99 1.18 -4.16 8.37
C ARG A 99 0.68 -3.11 9.35
N LYS A 100 1.42 -2.79 10.42
CA LYS A 100 1.11 -1.68 11.34
C LYS A 100 1.18 -0.32 10.66
N GLY A 101 2.12 -0.16 9.73
CA GLY A 101 2.31 1.07 8.96
C GLY A 101 1.39 1.20 7.73
N CYS A 102 0.60 0.16 7.39
CA CYS A 102 -0.26 0.16 6.20
C CYS A 102 -1.52 1.01 6.39
N ARG A 103 -1.38 2.34 6.36
CA ARG A 103 -2.45 3.30 6.68
C ARG A 103 -2.40 4.53 5.79
N PHE A 104 -3.58 5.07 5.49
CA PHE A 104 -3.69 6.37 4.82
C PHE A 104 -3.06 7.50 5.65
N HIS A 105 -2.52 8.51 4.96
CA HIS A 105 -2.01 9.73 5.54
C HIS A 105 -1.72 10.78 4.46
N PRO A 106 -2.05 12.07 4.67
CA PRO A 106 -2.98 12.58 5.69
C PRO A 106 -4.41 12.07 5.43
N ILE A 107 -5.32 12.25 6.39
CA ILE A 107 -6.72 11.80 6.28
C ILE A 107 -7.66 12.94 6.65
N SER A 108 -8.67 13.14 5.81
CA SER A 108 -9.84 13.96 6.10
C SER A 108 -11.09 13.11 5.88
N LEU A 109 -12.03 13.15 6.83
CA LEU A 109 -13.31 12.48 6.69
C LEU A 109 -14.34 13.48 6.19
N HIS A 110 -15.02 13.15 5.09
CA HIS A 110 -16.05 13.97 4.48
C HIS A 110 -17.34 13.17 4.27
N GLU A 111 -18.44 13.85 3.98
CA GLU A 111 -19.72 13.19 3.67
C GLU A 111 -19.58 12.22 2.49
N ALA A 112 -18.74 12.55 1.50
CA ALA A 112 -18.51 11.71 0.33
C ALA A 112 -17.58 10.51 0.58
N GLY A 113 -16.77 10.50 1.65
CA GLY A 113 -15.80 9.43 1.88
C GLY A 113 -14.57 9.84 2.70
N ILE A 114 -13.49 9.10 2.48
CA ILE A 114 -12.18 9.34 3.09
C ILE A 114 -11.28 9.98 2.04
N THR A 115 -10.87 11.22 2.29
CA THR A 115 -9.93 11.94 1.44
C THR A 115 -8.51 11.80 1.98
N THR A 116 -7.55 11.57 1.08
CA THR A 116 -6.13 11.38 1.41
C THR A 116 -5.23 11.81 0.24
N GLU A 117 -3.91 11.81 0.43
CA GLU A 117 -2.95 12.21 -0.59
C GLU A 117 -1.99 11.08 -0.96
N GLY A 118 -1.62 11.02 -2.24
CA GLY A 118 -0.61 10.09 -2.73
C GLY A 118 -0.43 10.15 -4.23
N TYR A 119 0.03 9.04 -4.80
CA TYR A 119 0.35 8.90 -6.21
C TYR A 119 -0.55 7.83 -6.82
N LEU A 120 -1.19 8.17 -7.94
CA LEU A 120 -1.94 7.19 -8.73
C LEU A 120 -1.10 6.74 -9.92
N TRP A 121 -1.03 5.43 -10.09
CA TRP A 121 -0.29 4.76 -11.14
C TRP A 121 -1.25 4.06 -12.08
N GLU A 122 -1.16 4.36 -13.37
CA GLU A 122 -1.77 3.57 -14.41
C GLU A 122 -0.93 2.31 -14.64
N LEU A 123 -1.59 1.16 -14.54
CA LEU A 123 -0.97 -0.13 -14.71
C LEU A 123 -0.85 -0.48 -16.21
N GLY A 124 0.38 -0.51 -16.73
CA GLY A 124 0.72 -0.73 -18.14
C GLY A 124 1.25 -2.13 -18.46
N ASP A 125 2.39 -2.19 -19.15
CA ASP A 125 2.93 -3.43 -19.74
C ASP A 125 3.31 -4.48 -18.70
N ILE A 126 3.17 -5.75 -19.11
CA ILE A 126 3.60 -6.92 -18.33
C ILE A 126 5.00 -7.34 -18.79
N ILE A 127 5.92 -7.51 -17.84
CA ILE A 127 7.23 -8.12 -18.06
C ILE A 127 7.19 -9.56 -17.60
N ASN A 128 7.40 -10.48 -18.53
CA ASN A 128 7.61 -11.89 -18.21
C ASN A 128 9.10 -12.14 -17.89
N THR A 129 9.38 -12.47 -16.64
CA THR A 129 10.76 -12.68 -16.16
C THR A 129 11.27 -14.11 -16.37
N ARG A 130 10.41 -15.04 -16.82
CA ARG A 130 10.79 -16.45 -17.11
C ARG A 130 11.84 -16.63 -18.19
N TYR A 131 12.26 -15.58 -18.88
CA TYR A 131 13.32 -15.63 -19.88
C TYR A 131 14.57 -14.87 -19.44
N LEU A 132 14.56 -14.29 -18.23
CA LEU A 132 15.69 -13.57 -17.65
C LEU A 132 16.67 -14.49 -16.92
N TRP A 133 16.37 -15.79 -16.79
CA TRP A 133 17.23 -16.77 -16.11
C TRP A 133 18.55 -17.07 -16.84
N LYS A 134 18.68 -16.74 -18.13
CA LYS A 134 19.93 -16.98 -18.85
C LYS A 134 21.06 -16.12 -18.26
N PRO A 135 22.17 -16.72 -17.78
CA PRO A 135 23.32 -15.97 -17.28
C PRO A 135 23.81 -14.98 -18.32
N SER A 136 23.98 -13.72 -17.92
CA SER A 136 24.66 -12.75 -18.79
C SER A 136 26.13 -13.14 -18.91
N ARG A 137 26.62 -13.29 -20.15
CA ARG A 137 28.06 -13.50 -20.42
C ARG A 137 28.92 -12.27 -20.12
N ARG A 138 28.31 -11.10 -19.87
CA ARG A 138 29.01 -9.88 -19.44
C ARG A 138 28.94 -9.78 -17.92
N ALA A 139 30.09 -9.60 -17.28
CA ALA A 139 30.18 -9.23 -15.88
C ALA A 139 29.38 -7.95 -15.66
N TYR A 140 28.46 -7.97 -14.70
CA TYR A 140 27.81 -6.76 -14.24
C TYR A 140 28.84 -5.91 -13.47
N PRO A 141 28.65 -4.58 -13.37
CA PRO A 141 29.42 -3.79 -12.42
C PRO A 141 29.40 -4.47 -11.06
N ILE A 142 30.55 -4.55 -10.39
CA ILE A 142 30.61 -5.10 -9.03
C ILE A 142 29.91 -4.07 -8.14
N PHE A 143 28.64 -4.30 -7.86
CA PHE A 143 27.91 -3.56 -6.85
C PHE A 143 28.33 -4.13 -5.50
N ASN A 144 29.21 -3.44 -4.78
CA ASN A 144 29.57 -3.81 -3.42
C ASN A 144 28.49 -3.28 -2.48
N HIS A 145 27.48 -4.11 -2.19
CA HIS A 145 26.33 -3.70 -1.40
C HIS A 145 26.06 -4.72 -0.29
N GLU A 146 26.33 -4.35 0.96
CA GLU A 146 26.11 -5.24 2.12
C GLU A 146 24.64 -5.62 2.30
N ARG A 147 23.71 -4.78 1.80
CA ARG A 147 22.26 -5.02 1.97
C ARG A 147 21.59 -5.86 0.88
N PHE A 148 22.26 -6.13 -0.24
CA PHE A 148 21.73 -7.01 -1.29
C PHE A 148 22.68 -8.19 -1.47
N SER A 149 22.14 -9.39 -1.53
CA SER A 149 22.93 -10.56 -1.92
C SER A 149 23.38 -10.46 -3.37
N LYS A 150 24.45 -11.18 -3.73
CA LYS A 150 24.93 -11.27 -5.11
C LYS A 150 23.84 -11.71 -6.09
N GLU A 151 22.96 -12.61 -5.64
CA GLU A 151 21.82 -13.08 -6.42
C GLU A 151 20.80 -11.96 -6.65
N GLU A 152 20.42 -11.23 -5.60
CA GLU A 152 19.47 -10.10 -5.73
C GLU A 152 20.00 -9.02 -6.69
N VAL A 153 21.29 -8.70 -6.59
CA VAL A 153 21.97 -7.77 -7.50
C VAL A 153 21.91 -8.27 -8.95
N ASP A 154 22.24 -9.54 -9.20
CA ASP A 154 22.23 -10.12 -10.54
C ASP A 154 20.82 -10.10 -11.15
N GLN A 155 19.79 -10.44 -10.38
CA GLN A 155 18.40 -10.41 -10.84
C GLN A 155 17.92 -9.00 -11.18
N LEU A 156 18.23 -8.01 -10.33
CA LEU A 156 17.90 -6.60 -10.59
C LEU A 156 18.68 -6.04 -11.79
N ALA A 157 19.95 -6.40 -11.95
CA ALA A 157 20.76 -5.98 -13.09
C ALA A 157 20.26 -6.56 -14.42
N ARG A 158 19.83 -7.82 -14.43
CA ARG A 158 19.15 -8.46 -15.58
C ARG A 158 17.87 -7.74 -15.94
N LEU A 159 17.05 -7.40 -14.95
CA LEU A 159 15.82 -6.65 -15.14
C LEU A 159 16.10 -5.26 -15.73
N THR A 160 17.05 -4.52 -15.16
CA THR A 160 17.49 -3.21 -15.66
C THR A 160 17.92 -3.26 -17.12
N LYS A 161 18.72 -4.27 -17.51
CA LYS A 161 19.13 -4.44 -18.92
C LYS A 161 17.93 -4.67 -19.84
N LYS A 162 16.96 -5.47 -19.40
CA LYS A 162 15.72 -5.70 -20.14
C LYS A 162 14.91 -4.41 -20.30
N LEU A 163 14.81 -3.61 -19.23
CA LEU A 163 14.12 -2.31 -19.24
C LEU A 163 14.80 -1.29 -20.17
N GLY A 164 16.14 -1.22 -20.16
CA GLY A 164 16.91 -0.34 -21.04
C GLY A 164 16.70 -0.65 -22.52
N GLY A 165 16.57 -1.93 -22.89
CA GLY A 165 16.24 -2.35 -24.25
C GLY A 165 14.87 -1.90 -24.75
N TYR A 166 13.94 -1.57 -23.84
CA TYR A 166 12.60 -1.07 -24.16
C TYR A 166 12.47 0.46 -24.03
N ARG A 167 13.57 1.20 -23.95
CA ARG A 167 13.59 2.66 -23.71
C ARG A 167 12.87 3.08 -22.41
N ARG A 168 12.77 2.18 -21.43
CA ARG A 168 12.24 2.46 -20.09
C ARG A 168 13.35 2.97 -19.17
N VAL A 169 14.06 3.98 -19.66
CA VAL A 169 15.30 4.51 -19.09
C VAL A 169 15.10 4.99 -17.64
N PRO A 170 14.04 5.75 -17.29
CA PRO A 170 13.89 6.27 -15.93
C PRO A 170 13.79 5.20 -14.83
N LEU A 171 13.08 4.10 -15.12
CA LEU A 171 12.93 2.99 -14.18
C LEU A 171 14.21 2.17 -14.08
N ALA A 172 14.88 1.91 -15.21
CA ALA A 172 16.18 1.25 -15.23
C ALA A 172 17.21 2.06 -14.40
N ASP A 173 17.26 3.38 -14.60
CA ASP A 173 18.14 4.29 -13.88
C ASP A 173 17.79 4.39 -12.40
N GLY A 174 16.51 4.32 -12.04
CA GLY A 174 16.05 4.24 -10.65
C GLY A 174 16.62 3.00 -9.94
N ILE A 175 16.52 1.84 -10.58
CA ILE A 175 17.07 0.58 -10.05
C ILE A 175 18.60 0.64 -10.00
N GLN A 176 19.27 1.14 -11.03
CA GLN A 176 20.72 1.30 -11.01
C GLN A 176 21.18 2.23 -9.89
N ARG A 177 20.54 3.39 -9.72
CA ARG A 177 20.84 4.31 -8.61
C ARG A 177 20.61 3.65 -7.26
N LEU A 178 19.57 2.82 -7.11
CA LEU A 178 19.33 2.06 -5.89
C LEU A 178 20.48 1.08 -5.59
N LEU A 179 21.00 0.40 -6.61
CA LEU A 179 22.12 -0.55 -6.50
C LEU A 179 23.48 0.15 -6.34
N SER A 180 23.66 1.34 -6.91
CA SER A 180 24.90 2.12 -6.91
C SER A 180 25.03 3.06 -5.72
N SER A 181 23.93 3.44 -5.06
CA SER A 181 23.99 4.21 -3.82
C SER A 181 24.66 3.33 -2.77
N GLY A 182 25.93 3.62 -2.44
CA GLY A 182 26.72 2.87 -1.47
C GLY A 182 26.20 3.00 -0.03
N ASN A 183 27.05 2.69 0.94
CA ASN A 183 26.72 2.71 2.36
C ASN A 183 26.33 4.13 2.84
N MET A 184 25.05 4.46 2.70
CA MET A 184 24.40 5.43 3.59
C MET A 184 24.40 4.75 4.96
N GLY A 185 25.08 5.33 5.95
CA GLY A 185 25.28 4.72 7.28
C GLY A 185 23.98 4.36 8.03
N GLU A 186 24.05 4.24 9.35
CA GLU A 186 22.90 3.79 10.16
C GLU A 186 21.64 4.68 10.03
N ASN A 187 21.80 5.94 9.61
CA ASN A 187 20.73 6.93 9.42
C ASN A 187 20.05 6.85 8.06
N ILE A 188 19.48 5.69 7.73
CA ILE A 188 18.71 5.51 6.50
C ILE A 188 17.21 5.78 6.73
N THR A 189 16.61 6.60 5.87
CA THR A 189 15.17 6.92 5.97
C THR A 189 14.30 5.68 5.78
N PHE A 190 13.07 5.75 6.27
CA PHE A 190 12.11 4.67 6.06
C PHE A 190 11.81 4.45 4.58
N ALA A 191 11.54 5.49 3.80
CA ALA A 191 11.26 5.34 2.37
C ALA A 191 12.38 4.60 1.68
N ARG A 192 13.64 4.88 2.05
CA ARG A 192 14.78 4.15 1.50
C ARG A 192 14.80 2.68 1.94
N ARG A 193 14.58 2.38 3.22
CA ARG A 193 14.45 0.98 3.70
C ARG A 193 13.28 0.25 3.03
N HIS A 194 12.17 0.93 2.81
CA HIS A 194 10.99 0.42 2.13
C HIS A 194 11.29 0.12 0.66
N MET A 195 11.92 1.06 -0.06
CA MET A 195 12.37 0.86 -1.45
C MET A 195 13.34 -0.32 -1.57
N GLU A 196 14.30 -0.46 -0.66
CA GLU A 196 15.22 -1.62 -0.62
C GLU A 196 14.46 -2.93 -0.43
N ALA A 197 13.51 -2.97 0.50
CA ALA A 197 12.66 -4.16 0.71
C ALA A 197 11.83 -4.49 -0.54
N MET A 198 11.21 -3.50 -1.18
CA MET A 198 10.46 -3.70 -2.42
C MET A 198 11.36 -4.18 -3.56
N ALA A 199 12.59 -3.68 -3.66
CA ALA A 199 13.56 -4.14 -4.66
C ALA A 199 13.98 -5.60 -4.43
N LYS A 200 14.13 -6.04 -3.17
CA LYS A 200 14.34 -7.47 -2.86
C LYS A 200 13.16 -8.33 -3.30
N GLU A 201 11.93 -7.87 -3.08
CA GLU A 201 10.73 -8.57 -3.56
C GLU A 201 10.68 -8.64 -5.09
N VAL A 202 11.08 -7.57 -5.78
CA VAL A 202 11.25 -7.58 -7.24
C VAL A 202 12.30 -8.61 -7.66
N ALA A 203 13.47 -8.64 -7.01
CA ALA A 203 14.52 -9.61 -7.30
C ALA A 203 14.04 -11.06 -7.11
N ARG A 204 13.34 -11.34 -6.00
CA ARG A 204 12.74 -12.64 -5.69
C ARG A 204 11.73 -13.06 -6.76
N ALA A 205 10.90 -12.12 -7.23
CA ALA A 205 9.94 -12.38 -8.29
C ALA A 205 10.62 -12.67 -9.64
N VAL A 206 11.69 -11.94 -9.99
CA VAL A 206 12.49 -12.20 -11.18
C VAL A 206 13.12 -13.60 -11.11
N ALA A 207 13.73 -13.96 -9.98
CA ALA A 207 14.33 -15.27 -9.75
C ALA A 207 13.32 -16.42 -9.94
N LYS A 208 12.07 -16.22 -9.49
CA LYS A 208 10.97 -17.18 -9.63
C LYS A 208 10.29 -17.17 -11.00
N GLY A 209 10.69 -16.28 -11.92
CA GLY A 209 10.03 -16.16 -13.22
C GLY A 209 8.60 -15.61 -13.12
N HIS A 210 8.28 -14.82 -12.09
CA HIS A 210 6.97 -14.20 -11.93
C HIS A 210 6.77 -13.03 -12.90
N GLN A 211 5.51 -12.72 -13.22
CA GLN A 211 5.18 -11.54 -14.00
C GLN A 211 5.32 -10.28 -13.14
N LEU A 212 5.87 -9.22 -13.74
CA LEU A 212 5.91 -7.88 -13.17
C LEU A 212 5.02 -6.98 -14.03
N ARG A 213 4.32 -6.00 -13.44
CA ARG A 213 3.64 -4.97 -14.25
C ARG A 213 4.24 -3.61 -14.01
N LEU A 214 4.32 -2.84 -15.07
CA LEU A 214 4.82 -1.49 -15.02
C LEU A 214 3.75 -0.50 -14.62
N GLY A 215 4.15 0.50 -13.85
CA GLY A 215 3.34 1.65 -13.49
C GLY A 215 3.83 2.89 -14.20
N ARG A 216 2.90 3.60 -14.84
CA ARG A 216 3.07 4.98 -15.29
C ARG A 216 2.37 5.89 -14.30
N LEU A 217 2.99 6.99 -13.92
CA LEU A 217 2.35 7.93 -13.02
C LEU A 217 1.22 8.69 -13.76
N CYS A 218 0.04 8.74 -13.17
CA CYS A 218 -1.07 9.57 -13.63
C CYS A 218 -0.78 11.05 -13.29
N SER A 219 0.16 11.65 -14.00
CA SER A 219 0.43 13.09 -13.94
C SER A 219 -0.30 13.77 -15.09
N GLY A 220 -1.13 14.79 -14.81
CA GLY A 220 -1.84 15.56 -15.84
C GLY A 220 -0.93 16.15 -16.93
N CYS A 221 0.39 16.14 -16.73
CA CYS A 221 1.42 16.62 -17.65
C CYS A 221 1.82 15.62 -18.76
N GLY A 222 1.06 14.54 -19.00
CA GLY A 222 1.30 13.67 -20.16
C GLY A 222 2.62 12.88 -20.14
N SER A 223 3.32 12.81 -19.00
CA SER A 223 4.53 11.99 -18.88
C SER A 223 4.18 10.52 -19.07
N GLN A 224 4.62 9.96 -20.20
CA GLN A 224 4.39 8.55 -20.53
C GLN A 224 5.39 7.59 -19.85
N GLN A 225 6.27 8.12 -18.98
CA GLN A 225 7.37 7.35 -18.42
C GLN A 225 6.86 6.35 -17.38
N GLN A 226 7.28 5.10 -17.55
CA GLN A 226 7.08 4.06 -16.56
C GLN A 226 8.19 4.20 -15.51
N THR A 227 7.83 4.49 -14.27
CA THR A 227 8.75 4.68 -13.14
C THR A 227 8.41 3.81 -11.94
N ALA A 228 7.45 2.89 -12.08
CA ALA A 228 7.11 1.92 -11.04
C ALA A 228 7.02 0.49 -11.58
N ILE A 229 7.21 -0.48 -10.68
CA ILE A 229 7.02 -1.91 -10.91
C ILE A 229 6.15 -2.46 -9.80
N PHE A 230 5.11 -3.20 -10.16
CA PHE A 230 4.18 -3.84 -9.24
C PHE A 230 4.23 -5.36 -9.38
N LEU A 231 4.04 -6.01 -8.23
CA LEU A 231 4.07 -7.46 -8.06
C LEU A 231 2.72 -7.91 -7.55
N SER A 232 2.13 -8.92 -8.19
CA SER A 232 0.89 -9.51 -7.70
C SER A 232 1.06 -11.01 -7.52
N ASN A 233 0.35 -11.57 -6.55
CA ASN A 233 0.30 -13.00 -6.30
C ASN A 233 -0.59 -13.77 -7.31
N HIS A 234 -1.32 -13.06 -8.17
CA HIS A 234 -2.15 -13.66 -9.21
C HIS A 234 -1.39 -13.68 -10.54
N LYS A 235 -1.75 -14.61 -11.43
CA LYS A 235 -1.26 -14.61 -12.82
C LYS A 235 -1.98 -13.54 -13.62
N TRP A 236 -1.23 -12.82 -14.42
CA TRP A 236 -1.74 -11.74 -15.24
C TRP A 236 -2.00 -12.31 -16.62
N THR A 237 -3.26 -12.34 -17.02
CA THR A 237 -3.66 -12.85 -18.32
C THR A 237 -3.66 -11.69 -19.32
N TYR A 238 -3.08 -11.91 -20.50
CA TYR A 238 -3.15 -10.99 -21.64
C TYR A 238 -4.53 -10.97 -22.32
N ARG A 239 -5.52 -11.67 -21.77
CA ARG A 239 -6.84 -11.90 -22.39
C ARG A 239 -7.96 -11.61 -21.38
N LEU A 240 -8.34 -10.35 -21.21
CA LEU A 240 -9.71 -9.97 -20.87
C LEU A 240 -10.10 -8.75 -21.75
N PRO A 241 -11.39 -8.44 -21.94
CA PRO A 241 -11.80 -7.36 -22.85
C PRO A 241 -11.30 -5.97 -22.41
N GLU A 242 -11.02 -5.12 -23.40
CA GLU A 242 -10.25 -3.86 -23.33
C GLU A 242 -10.66 -2.82 -22.28
N LYS A 243 -11.86 -2.92 -21.67
CA LYS A 243 -12.35 -1.96 -20.65
C LYS A 243 -12.10 -2.39 -19.20
N GLU A 244 -11.79 -3.66 -18.92
CA GLU A 244 -11.46 -4.14 -17.57
C GLU A 244 -9.94 -4.05 -17.24
N HIS A 245 -9.15 -3.56 -18.19
CA HIS A 245 -7.68 -3.61 -18.16
C HIS A 245 -6.98 -2.40 -17.57
N GLN A 246 -7.67 -1.28 -17.36
CA GLN A 246 -7.09 -0.13 -16.67
C GLN A 246 -7.12 -0.37 -15.16
N GLY A 247 -6.17 -1.20 -14.72
CA GLY A 247 -5.84 -1.30 -13.31
C GLY A 247 -5.14 -0.01 -12.89
N TYR A 248 -5.39 0.41 -11.66
CA TYR A 248 -4.64 1.50 -11.07
C TYR A 248 -4.02 1.02 -9.77
N VAL A 249 -2.91 1.63 -9.38
CA VAL A 249 -2.36 1.47 -8.03
C VAL A 249 -2.29 2.84 -7.38
N PHE A 250 -2.77 2.93 -6.15
CA PHE A 250 -2.57 4.08 -5.30
C PHE A 250 -1.42 3.79 -4.34
N THR A 251 -0.46 4.70 -4.26
CA THR A 251 0.62 4.64 -3.27
C THR A 251 0.69 5.92 -2.47
N SER A 252 0.91 5.80 -1.16
CA SER A 252 1.21 6.94 -0.29
C SER A 252 2.31 6.52 0.68
N SER A 253 3.16 7.46 1.10
CA SER A 253 4.21 7.19 2.09
C SER A 253 4.52 8.44 2.88
N LEU A 254 4.62 8.29 4.19
CA LEU A 254 5.10 9.31 5.10
C LEU A 254 6.40 8.82 5.76
N ASP A 255 7.48 9.53 5.46
CA ASP A 255 8.73 9.44 6.22
C ASP A 255 8.61 10.34 7.43
N ASN A 256 8.24 9.77 8.57
CA ASN A 256 8.29 10.48 9.84
C ASN A 256 9.70 10.33 10.45
N GLU A 257 10.31 11.44 10.86
CA GLU A 257 11.65 11.47 11.49
C GLU A 257 11.59 11.12 12.99
N ASN A 258 10.41 11.14 13.60
CA ASN A 258 10.24 10.86 15.02
C ASN A 258 10.25 9.36 15.32
N ALA A 259 11.15 8.94 16.21
CA ALA A 259 11.38 7.54 16.59
C ALA A 259 10.16 6.82 17.21
N ASN A 260 9.14 7.56 17.66
CA ASN A 260 7.93 7.02 18.30
C ASN A 260 6.75 6.84 17.33
N ASP A 261 6.82 7.38 16.11
CA ASP A 261 5.74 7.25 15.13
C ASP A 261 6.06 6.17 14.10
N LEU A 262 5.13 5.23 13.95
CA LEU A 262 5.19 4.25 12.86
C LEU A 262 5.21 4.97 11.51
N HIS A 263 6.18 4.60 10.69
CA HIS A 263 6.19 5.01 9.30
C HIS A 263 4.93 4.51 8.58
N ARG A 264 4.31 5.39 7.80
CA ARG A 264 3.07 5.09 7.08
C ARG A 264 3.37 4.85 5.62
N HIS A 265 2.80 3.79 5.06
CA HIS A 265 2.91 3.51 3.65
C HIS A 265 1.67 2.77 3.15
N VAL A 266 1.32 3.00 1.90
CA VAL A 266 0.17 2.37 1.25
C VAL A 266 0.62 1.98 -0.15
N CYS A 267 0.26 0.76 -0.55
CA CYS A 267 0.35 0.31 -1.93
C CYS A 267 -0.84 -0.61 -2.19
N VAL A 268 -1.86 -0.07 -2.86
CA VAL A 268 -3.16 -0.71 -3.03
C VAL A 268 -3.57 -0.65 -4.47
N GLU A 269 -3.97 -1.78 -5.04
CA GLU A 269 -4.65 -1.81 -6.33
C GLU A 269 -6.05 -1.23 -6.17
N VAL A 270 -6.43 -0.31 -7.06
CA VAL A 270 -7.68 0.43 -7.02
C VAL A 270 -8.37 0.44 -8.39
N SER A 271 -9.69 0.68 -8.37
CA SER A 271 -10.48 1.02 -9.56
C SER A 271 -10.72 2.52 -9.58
N TRP A 272 -10.57 3.15 -10.74
CA TRP A 272 -11.02 4.53 -10.96
C TRP A 272 -12.52 4.50 -11.25
N VAL A 273 -13.32 5.20 -10.42
CA VAL A 273 -14.78 5.24 -10.53
C VAL A 273 -15.26 6.50 -11.27
N GLY A 274 -14.59 7.61 -11.01
CA GLY A 274 -14.86 8.89 -11.64
C GLY A 274 -14.00 9.97 -11.01
N SER A 275 -14.38 11.22 -11.25
CA SER A 275 -13.81 12.37 -10.56
C SER A 275 -14.96 13.25 -10.09
N ASP A 276 -14.84 13.77 -8.88
CA ASP A 276 -15.77 14.75 -8.31
C ASP A 276 -14.95 15.98 -7.93
N ASP A 277 -15.33 17.16 -8.41
CA ASP A 277 -14.53 18.39 -8.29
C ASP A 277 -13.04 18.23 -8.65
N ASN A 278 -12.75 17.45 -9.69
CA ASN A 278 -11.40 17.05 -10.13
C ASN A 278 -10.63 16.12 -9.17
N ILE A 279 -11.24 15.70 -8.06
CA ILE A 279 -10.68 14.71 -7.13
C ILE A 279 -11.03 13.30 -7.62
N PRO A 280 -10.05 12.45 -7.94
CA PRO A 280 -10.28 11.07 -8.36
C PRO A 280 -10.96 10.25 -7.26
N GLN A 281 -12.02 9.54 -7.64
CA GLN A 281 -12.79 8.65 -6.79
C GLN A 281 -12.32 7.21 -6.99
N LEU A 282 -11.84 6.57 -5.92
CA LEU A 282 -11.15 5.28 -5.98
C LEU A 282 -11.85 4.21 -5.13
N HIS A 283 -12.03 3.03 -5.72
CA HIS A 283 -12.43 1.83 -4.99
C HIS A 283 -11.23 0.92 -4.75
N THR A 284 -10.98 0.54 -3.49
CA THR A 284 -9.95 -0.41 -3.12
C THR A 284 -10.26 -1.80 -3.67
N ARG A 285 -9.22 -2.52 -4.08
CA ARG A 285 -9.31 -3.93 -4.51
C ARG A 285 -8.53 -4.84 -3.58
N ARG A 286 -7.21 -4.60 -3.48
CA ARG A 286 -6.29 -5.43 -2.68
C ARG A 286 -4.97 -4.72 -2.42
N GLY A 287 -4.29 -5.09 -1.35
CA GLY A 287 -2.88 -4.72 -1.16
C GLY A 287 -1.99 -5.33 -2.23
N ILE A 288 -0.99 -4.58 -2.70
CA ILE A 288 -0.02 -5.02 -3.70
C ILE A 288 1.38 -4.57 -3.30
N LEU A 289 2.43 -5.27 -3.74
CA LEU A 289 3.81 -4.83 -3.55
C LEU A 289 4.25 -4.01 -4.76
N GLY A 290 5.01 -2.94 -4.53
CA GLY A 290 5.46 -2.07 -5.61
C GLY A 290 6.76 -1.35 -5.31
N LEU A 291 7.68 -1.38 -6.27
CA LEU A 291 8.87 -0.53 -6.29
C LEU A 291 8.54 0.71 -7.13
N CYS A 292 8.41 1.87 -6.49
CA CYS A 292 7.99 3.11 -7.14
C CYS A 292 9.07 4.19 -7.01
N PHE A 293 9.35 4.90 -8.11
CA PHE A 293 10.24 6.07 -8.13
C PHE A 293 9.43 7.32 -8.47
N PHE A 294 9.55 8.36 -7.64
CA PHE A 294 8.73 9.59 -7.69
C PHE A 294 9.52 10.84 -8.11
N PRO A 295 10.23 10.88 -9.26
CA PRO A 295 11.11 12.01 -9.56
C PRO A 295 10.32 13.31 -9.76
N GLY A 296 10.41 14.24 -8.80
CA GLY A 296 9.88 15.61 -8.94
C GLY A 296 8.36 15.75 -8.97
N HIS A 297 7.60 14.70 -8.61
CA HIS A 297 6.15 14.75 -8.57
C HIS A 297 5.64 14.98 -7.14
N LYS A 298 4.62 15.83 -6.99
CA LYS A 298 3.91 16.01 -5.73
C LYS A 298 2.78 14.98 -5.60
N PRO A 299 2.43 14.55 -4.38
CA PRO A 299 1.23 13.78 -4.17
C PRO A 299 0.01 14.61 -4.56
N ARG A 300 -1.08 13.93 -4.92
CA ARG A 300 -2.37 14.51 -5.26
C ARG A 300 -3.43 13.98 -4.32
N GLU A 301 -4.44 14.80 -4.11
CA GLU A 301 -5.63 14.42 -3.37
C GLU A 301 -6.44 13.37 -4.14
N VAL A 302 -6.98 12.39 -3.41
CA VAL A 302 -7.89 11.35 -3.90
C VAL A 302 -8.94 11.08 -2.84
N ASN A 303 -10.13 10.66 -3.26
CA ASN A 303 -11.19 10.27 -2.35
C ASN A 303 -11.51 8.77 -2.50
N PHE A 304 -11.73 8.13 -1.36
CA PHE A 304 -12.25 6.77 -1.25
C PHE A 304 -13.68 6.85 -0.74
N PRO A 305 -14.69 6.67 -1.61
CA PRO A 305 -16.09 6.73 -1.20
C PRO A 305 -16.42 5.79 -0.05
N TRP A 306 -17.43 6.16 0.75
CA TRP A 306 -17.91 5.28 1.81
C TRP A 306 -18.41 3.94 1.24
N PRO A 307 -18.10 2.82 1.89
CA PRO A 307 -18.74 1.54 1.62
C PRO A 307 -20.26 1.68 1.69
N SER A 308 -20.98 1.00 0.80
CA SER A 308 -22.45 1.04 0.73
C SER A 308 -23.14 0.60 2.03
N SER A 309 -22.46 -0.21 2.84
CA SER A 309 -22.90 -0.62 4.18
C SER A 309 -22.93 0.52 5.20
N LEU A 310 -22.16 1.60 5.02
CA LEU A 310 -22.16 2.79 5.89
C LEU A 310 -23.13 3.87 5.42
N LEU A 311 -23.60 3.80 4.17
CA LEU A 311 -24.51 4.79 3.56
C LEU A 311 -25.99 4.51 3.85
N ARG A 312 -26.32 3.36 4.47
CA ARG A 312 -27.69 2.92 4.76
C ARG A 312 -28.05 2.99 6.25
N VAL A 313 -27.60 4.04 6.94
CA VAL A 313 -28.00 4.33 8.32
C VAL A 313 -29.14 5.35 8.30
#